data_AF-G2I8M4-F1
#
_entry.id   AF-G2I8M4-F1
#
_cell.length_a   1.000
_cell.length_b   1.000
_cell.length_c   1.000
_cell.angle_alpha   90.00
_cell.angle_beta   90.00
_cell.angle_gamma   90.00
#
_symmetry.space_group_name_H-M   'P 1'
#
loop_
_entity.id
_entity.type
_entity.pdbx_description
1 polymer ?
#
loop_
_entity_poly.entity_id
_entity_poly.type
_entity_poly.pdbx_seq_one_letter_code
_entity_poly.pdbx_strand_id
1 'polypeptide(L)'
;MNSSYLTGLSVSTKPGAIHSNVEQFSAVAGRVMSELNFVHPFREGNGRVQEAFIATLGQKYGHDVDFSVITKPRMLAASIAGADDPANPAMRHLVEDATDRGRVAALRTAFEHLRQQGAEPLAQDVRTARPGEQITGVLVATDTHSSSVNTGKGIIVVPTQDLGRQKAAAGDDVTVTVKSGFSAAAADRTAQEKPATSQRAASYWSGQVQKGQGARSSPAGVMKEPDASAAKPRGPKLR
;
A
#
# COMPACT_ATOMS: atom_id res chain seq x y z
N MET A 1 35.00 37.81 -24.83
CA MET A 1 35.43 37.61 -23.42
C MET A 1 34.18 37.62 -22.56
N ASN A 2 34.00 36.55 -21.78
CA ASN A 2 32.81 36.19 -20.99
C ASN A 2 32.75 36.90 -19.62
N SER A 3 31.56 36.79 -19.00
CA SER A 3 31.29 36.79 -17.55
C SER A 3 31.14 38.19 -16.92
N SER A 4 30.21 38.53 -16.02
CA SER A 4 29.09 37.89 -15.28
C SER A 4 28.45 39.07 -14.47
N TYR A 5 27.17 39.13 -14.04
CA TYR A 5 26.48 38.30 -13.05
C TYR A 5 24.97 38.58 -13.05
N LEU A 6 24.23 37.51 -12.75
CA LEU A 6 22.79 37.42 -12.50
C LEU A 6 22.37 38.09 -11.19
N THR A 7 21.24 38.81 -11.22
CA THR A 7 20.36 39.15 -10.08
C THR A 7 18.98 39.43 -10.67
N GLY A 8 17.85 38.86 -10.25
CA GLY A 8 17.57 37.80 -9.31
C GLY A 8 16.12 37.37 -9.55
N LEU A 9 15.86 36.06 -9.61
CA LEU A 9 14.50 35.51 -9.53
C LEU A 9 14.33 35.03 -8.09
N SER A 10 13.58 35.80 -7.29
CA SER A 10 13.21 35.38 -5.94
C SER A 10 12.17 34.25 -6.05
N VAL A 11 12.62 33.00 -5.95
CA VAL A 11 11.73 31.87 -5.72
C VAL A 11 11.53 31.78 -4.21
N SER A 12 10.35 32.18 -3.75
CA SER A 12 9.91 31.97 -2.37
C SER A 12 9.69 30.48 -2.12
N THR A 13 10.74 29.77 -1.70
CA THR A 13 10.60 28.41 -1.17
C THR A 13 10.15 28.52 0.28
N LYS A 14 8.86 28.25 0.53
CA LYS A 14 8.36 28.03 1.89
C LYS A 14 9.15 26.88 2.53
N PRO A 15 9.61 26.98 3.79
CA PRO A 15 10.20 25.85 4.50
C PRO A 15 9.11 24.80 4.74
N GLY A 16 9.20 23.64 4.08
CA GLY A 16 8.21 22.55 4.21
C GLY A 16 8.08 21.61 2.99
N ALA A 17 8.73 21.91 1.86
CA ALA A 17 8.52 21.22 0.57
C ALA A 17 9.34 19.92 0.37
N ILE A 18 9.61 19.14 1.42
CA ILE A 18 10.48 17.94 1.32
C ILE A 18 9.75 16.71 0.72
N HIS A 19 8.42 16.75 0.55
CA HIS A 19 7.61 15.64 0.00
C HIS A 19 6.63 16.12 -1.09
N SER A 20 7.15 16.86 -2.08
CA SER A 20 6.34 17.58 -3.06
C SER A 20 5.73 16.69 -4.16
N ASN A 21 6.26 15.48 -4.38
CA ASN A 21 5.72 14.54 -5.35
C ASN A 21 5.19 13.24 -4.69
N VAL A 22 4.31 12.54 -5.43
CA VAL A 22 3.61 11.35 -4.94
C VAL A 22 4.57 10.24 -4.52
N GLU A 23 5.68 10.06 -5.23
CA GLU A 23 6.67 9.02 -4.92
C GLU A 23 7.32 9.26 -3.55
N GLN A 24 7.81 10.47 -3.30
CA GLN A 24 8.45 10.83 -2.03
C GLN A 24 7.45 10.75 -0.87
N PHE A 25 6.23 11.25 -1.07
CA PHE A 25 5.17 11.13 -0.08
C PHE A 25 4.86 9.66 0.24
N SER A 26 4.67 8.83 -0.78
CA SER A 26 4.33 7.42 -0.63
C SER A 26 5.45 6.62 0.04
N ALA A 27 6.72 6.98 -0.18
CA ALA A 27 7.85 6.35 0.48
C ALA A 27 7.81 6.58 2.00
N VAL A 28 7.57 7.83 2.42
CA VAL A 28 7.50 8.17 3.85
C VAL A 28 6.21 7.61 4.48
N ALA A 29 5.06 7.85 3.86
CA ALA A 29 3.77 7.41 4.36
C ALA A 29 3.68 5.87 4.44
N GLY A 30 4.24 5.15 3.45
CA GLY A 30 4.32 3.70 3.46
C GLY A 30 5.16 3.18 4.63
N ARG A 31 6.31 3.80 4.91
CA ARG A 31 7.13 3.46 6.08
C ARG A 31 6.37 3.70 7.39
N VAL A 32 5.72 4.86 7.52
CA VAL A 32 4.93 5.20 8.70
C VAL A 32 3.78 4.20 8.91
N MET A 33 3.08 3.78 7.84
CA MET A 33 2.07 2.72 7.94
C MET A 33 2.65 1.40 8.44
N SER A 34 3.80 0.96 7.91
CA SER A 34 4.45 -0.27 8.37
C SER A 34 4.83 -0.20 9.86
N GLU A 35 5.37 0.92 10.32
CA GLU A 35 5.71 1.13 11.73
C GLU A 35 4.45 1.14 12.62
N LEU A 36 3.38 1.81 12.21
CA LEU A 36 2.10 1.80 12.92
C LEU A 36 1.44 0.41 12.95
N ASN A 37 1.60 -0.37 11.88
CA ASN A 37 1.15 -1.76 11.82
C ASN A 37 1.87 -2.65 12.83
N PHE A 38 3.18 -2.45 12.98
CA PHE A 38 3.99 -3.21 13.94
C PHE A 38 3.64 -2.88 15.38
N VAL A 39 3.51 -1.59 15.73
CA VAL A 39 3.25 -1.15 17.11
C VAL A 39 1.82 -1.49 17.55
N HIS A 40 0.84 -1.44 16.63
CA HIS A 40 -0.57 -1.74 16.89
C HIS A 40 -1.11 -1.10 18.20
N PRO A 41 -1.07 0.24 18.31
CA PRO A 41 -1.18 0.97 19.57
C PRO A 41 -2.55 0.91 20.25
N PHE A 42 -3.62 0.60 19.52
CA PHE A 42 -4.98 0.54 20.07
C PHE A 42 -5.46 -0.90 20.22
N ARG A 43 -6.39 -1.11 21.17
CA ARG A 43 -7.06 -2.41 21.34
C ARG A 43 -7.89 -2.80 20.13
N GLU A 44 -8.59 -1.84 19.52
CA GLU A 44 -9.37 -2.01 18.29
C GLU A 44 -9.32 -0.74 17.44
N GLY A 45 -9.54 -0.88 16.13
CA GLY A 45 -9.65 0.24 15.21
C GLY A 45 -8.34 0.79 14.66
N ASN A 46 -7.22 0.05 14.78
CA ASN A 46 -5.91 0.49 14.27
C ASN A 46 -5.94 0.87 12.79
N GLY A 47 -6.51 0.04 11.91
CA GLY A 47 -6.56 0.39 10.49
C GLY A 47 -7.39 1.65 10.19
N ARG A 48 -8.53 1.87 10.88
CA ARG A 48 -9.30 3.11 10.74
C ARG A 48 -8.46 4.34 11.08
N VAL A 49 -7.71 4.27 12.18
CA VAL A 49 -6.88 5.39 12.64
C VAL A 49 -5.69 5.59 11.71
N GLN A 50 -5.04 4.51 11.25
CA GLN A 50 -3.93 4.57 10.30
C GLN A 50 -4.34 5.20 8.98
N GLU A 51 -5.42 4.72 8.35
CA GLU A 51 -5.92 5.26 7.08
C GLU A 51 -6.28 6.75 7.22
N ALA A 52 -7.01 7.11 8.28
CA ALA A 52 -7.38 8.50 8.54
C ALA A 52 -6.16 9.39 8.80
N PHE A 53 -5.16 8.88 9.53
CA PHE A 53 -3.93 9.60 9.80
C PHE A 53 -3.14 9.89 8.52
N ILE A 54 -2.94 8.87 7.66
CA ILE A 54 -2.22 9.03 6.39
C ILE A 54 -2.99 9.92 5.42
N ALA A 55 -4.32 9.81 5.35
CA ALA A 55 -5.13 10.70 4.52
C ALA A 55 -5.03 12.16 4.98
N THR A 56 -5.06 12.41 6.29
CA THR A 56 -4.88 13.75 6.87
C THR A 56 -3.47 14.30 6.59
N LEU A 57 -2.46 13.43 6.70
CA LEU A 57 -1.09 13.79 6.36
C LEU A 57 -0.96 14.16 4.88
N GLY A 58 -1.54 13.36 3.98
CA GLY A 58 -1.61 13.65 2.55
C GLY A 58 -2.19 15.03 2.27
N GLN A 59 -3.36 15.33 2.83
CA GLN A 59 -4.02 16.63 2.64
C GLN A 59 -3.13 17.80 3.07
N LYS A 60 -2.41 17.65 4.20
CA LYS A 60 -1.47 18.68 4.70
C LYS A 60 -0.31 18.93 3.73
N TYR A 61 0.09 17.93 2.95
CA TYR A 61 1.15 18.02 1.95
C TYR A 61 0.65 18.14 0.50
N GLY A 62 -0.67 18.35 0.31
CA GLY A 62 -1.27 18.58 -1.01
C GLY A 62 -1.60 17.32 -1.81
N HIS A 63 -1.67 16.15 -1.17
CA HIS A 63 -2.01 14.87 -1.78
C HIS A 63 -3.41 14.41 -1.34
N ASP A 64 -4.23 13.90 -2.26
CA ASP A 64 -5.50 13.24 -1.93
C ASP A 64 -5.24 11.72 -1.87
N VAL A 65 -5.35 11.14 -0.68
CA VAL A 65 -5.13 9.71 -0.45
C VAL A 65 -6.47 9.01 -0.32
N ASP A 66 -6.78 8.14 -1.26
CA ASP A 66 -8.02 7.40 -1.35
C ASP A 66 -7.82 5.91 -1.07
N PHE A 67 -7.95 5.51 0.19
CA PHE A 67 -7.88 4.09 0.56
C PHE A 67 -9.09 3.26 0.07
N SER A 68 -10.13 3.87 -0.51
CA SER A 68 -11.28 3.11 -1.03
C SER A 68 -10.94 2.27 -2.26
N VAL A 69 -9.83 2.56 -2.94
CA VAL A 69 -9.30 1.75 -4.05
C VAL A 69 -8.33 0.66 -3.60
N ILE A 70 -8.03 0.55 -2.30
CA ILE A 70 -7.16 -0.49 -1.77
C ILE A 70 -8.00 -1.67 -1.28
N THR A 71 -7.77 -2.85 -1.86
CA THR A 71 -8.53 -4.04 -1.50
C THR A 71 -8.00 -4.67 -0.21
N LYS A 72 -8.85 -5.47 0.45
CA LYS A 72 -8.46 -6.15 1.71
C LYS A 72 -7.29 -7.12 1.51
N PRO A 73 -7.27 -7.98 0.46
CA PRO A 73 -6.11 -8.84 0.22
C PRO A 73 -4.84 -8.03 -0.03
N ARG A 74 -4.94 -6.91 -0.76
CA ARG A 74 -3.79 -6.05 -1.04
C ARG A 74 -3.19 -5.44 0.23
N MET A 75 -4.03 -4.92 1.12
CA MET A 75 -3.61 -4.37 2.42
C MET A 75 -2.93 -5.44 3.29
N LEU A 76 -3.52 -6.64 3.36
CA LEU A 76 -2.95 -7.75 4.11
C LEU A 76 -1.59 -8.17 3.54
N ALA A 77 -1.50 -8.37 2.23
CA ALA A 77 -0.26 -8.77 1.56
C ALA A 77 0.86 -7.75 1.77
N ALA A 78 0.56 -6.45 1.65
CA ALA A 78 1.54 -5.40 1.90
C ALA A 78 1.99 -5.34 3.37
N SER A 79 1.08 -5.59 4.31
CA SER A 79 1.39 -5.61 5.75
C SER A 79 2.29 -6.79 6.12
N ILE A 80 2.01 -7.98 5.59
CA ILE A 80 2.86 -9.16 5.79
C ILE A 80 4.25 -8.91 5.19
N ALA A 81 4.31 -8.46 3.94
CA ALA A 81 5.58 -8.20 3.26
C ALA A 81 6.45 -7.17 3.99
N GLY A 82 5.86 -6.10 4.54
CA GLY A 82 6.58 -5.10 5.32
C GLY A 82 6.98 -5.56 6.73
N ALA A 83 6.25 -6.52 7.32
CA ALA A 83 6.63 -7.13 8.59
C ALA A 83 7.80 -8.12 8.41
N ASP A 84 7.82 -8.86 7.30
CA ASP A 84 8.89 -9.81 6.97
C ASP A 84 10.18 -9.08 6.56
N ASP A 85 10.06 -8.02 5.76
CA ASP A 85 11.18 -7.19 5.32
C ASP A 85 10.82 -5.70 5.38
N PRO A 86 11.38 -4.93 6.33
CA PRO A 86 11.13 -3.48 6.42
C PRO A 86 11.55 -2.68 5.18
N ALA A 87 12.44 -3.22 4.34
CA ALA A 87 12.85 -2.60 3.08
C ALA A 87 11.90 -2.94 1.91
N ASN A 88 10.93 -3.83 2.12
CA ASN A 88 10.00 -4.24 1.07
C ASN A 88 9.14 -3.06 0.59
N PRO A 89 9.06 -2.82 -0.73
CA PRO A 89 8.34 -1.65 -1.27
C PRO A 89 6.81 -1.81 -1.26
N ALA A 90 6.25 -2.94 -0.80
CA ALA A 90 4.83 -3.24 -0.92
C ALA A 90 3.93 -2.18 -0.27
N MET A 91 4.26 -1.69 0.95
CA MET A 91 3.46 -0.67 1.63
C MET A 91 3.60 0.70 0.96
N ARG A 92 4.80 1.08 0.50
CA ARG A 92 5.01 2.26 -0.33
C ARG A 92 4.12 2.22 -1.58
N HIS A 93 4.17 1.09 -2.29
CA HIS A 93 3.39 0.88 -3.51
C HIS A 93 1.88 0.94 -3.24
N LEU A 94 1.41 0.42 -2.11
CA LEU A 94 0.01 0.53 -1.70
C LEU A 94 -0.39 1.99 -1.49
N VAL A 95 0.42 2.78 -0.79
CA VAL A 95 0.13 4.22 -0.62
C VAL A 95 0.18 4.96 -1.95
N GLU A 96 1.13 4.62 -2.82
CA GLU A 96 1.22 5.20 -4.17
C GLU A 96 -0.04 4.91 -4.99
N ASP A 97 -0.57 3.68 -4.94
CA ASP A 97 -1.85 3.31 -5.57
C ASP A 97 -3.03 4.13 -5.06
N ALA A 98 -3.03 4.47 -3.77
CA ALA A 98 -4.06 5.29 -3.13
C ALA A 98 -3.89 6.79 -3.39
N THR A 99 -2.71 7.24 -3.84
CA THR A 99 -2.36 8.67 -3.90
C THR A 99 -2.22 9.20 -5.32
N ASP A 100 -1.65 8.39 -6.23
CA ASP A 100 -1.49 8.80 -7.63
C ASP A 100 -2.86 8.81 -8.33
N ARG A 101 -3.26 9.97 -8.84
CA ARG A 101 -4.59 10.14 -9.47
C ARG A 101 -4.82 9.19 -10.65
N GLY A 102 -3.79 8.92 -11.44
CA GLY A 102 -3.88 7.99 -12.56
C GLY A 102 -4.07 6.55 -12.09
N ARG A 103 -3.33 6.13 -11.06
CA ARG A 103 -3.47 4.79 -10.46
C ARG A 103 -4.84 4.62 -9.79
N VAL A 104 -5.30 5.60 -9.03
CA VAL A 104 -6.64 5.60 -8.43
C VAL A 104 -7.73 5.44 -9.49
N ALA A 105 -7.64 6.20 -10.60
CA ALA A 105 -8.59 6.09 -11.70
C ALA A 105 -8.57 4.69 -12.34
N ALA A 106 -7.39 4.15 -12.61
CA ALA A 106 -7.22 2.82 -13.19
C ALA A 106 -7.79 1.70 -12.30
N LEU A 107 -7.61 1.82 -10.97
CA LEU A 107 -8.20 0.88 -10.01
C LEU A 107 -9.72 0.99 -9.95
N ARG A 108 -10.28 2.21 -10.03
CA ARG A 108 -11.74 2.41 -10.10
C ARG A 108 -12.33 1.77 -11.36
N THR A 109 -11.72 1.98 -12.52
CA THR A 109 -12.11 1.31 -13.78
C THR A 109 -12.05 -0.21 -13.66
N ALA A 110 -10.98 -0.75 -13.05
CA ALA A 110 -10.88 -2.19 -12.81
C ALA A 110 -12.00 -2.70 -11.87
N PHE A 111 -12.33 -1.95 -10.81
CA PHE A 111 -13.42 -2.30 -9.90
C PHE A 111 -14.78 -2.27 -10.57
N GLU A 112 -15.04 -1.32 -11.47
CA GLU A 112 -16.26 -1.26 -12.26
C GLU A 112 -16.42 -2.49 -13.14
N HIS A 113 -15.37 -2.89 -13.87
CA HIS A 113 -15.38 -4.10 -14.69
C HIS A 113 -15.59 -5.37 -13.87
N LEU A 114 -14.95 -5.48 -12.70
CA LEU A 114 -15.16 -6.62 -11.81
C LEU A 114 -16.61 -6.71 -11.34
N ARG A 115 -17.25 -5.57 -10.99
CA ARG A 115 -18.67 -5.55 -10.61
C ARG A 115 -19.58 -5.94 -11.77
N GLN A 116 -19.28 -5.49 -12.99
CA GLN A 116 -20.03 -5.88 -14.20
C GLN A 116 -19.97 -7.37 -14.46
N GLN A 117 -18.89 -8.04 -14.06
CA GLN A 117 -18.72 -9.49 -14.13
C GLN A 117 -19.29 -10.23 -12.91
N GLY A 118 -19.95 -9.53 -11.99
CA GLY A 118 -20.53 -10.11 -10.77
C GLY A 118 -19.54 -10.41 -9.65
N ALA A 119 -18.29 -9.95 -9.76
CA ALA A 119 -17.27 -10.10 -8.72
C ALA A 119 -17.33 -8.95 -7.70
N GLU A 120 -16.98 -9.24 -6.44
CA GLU A 120 -16.74 -8.21 -5.42
C GLU A 120 -15.28 -7.74 -5.51
N PRO A 121 -14.99 -6.49 -5.95
CA PRO A 121 -13.61 -6.05 -6.18
C PRO A 121 -12.77 -6.01 -4.90
N LEU A 122 -13.38 -5.61 -3.78
CA LEU A 122 -12.68 -5.45 -2.50
C LEU A 122 -12.26 -6.79 -1.86
N ALA A 123 -12.78 -7.91 -2.36
CA ALA A 123 -12.37 -9.26 -1.99
C ALA A 123 -11.27 -9.85 -2.88
N GLN A 124 -10.92 -9.18 -3.99
CA GLN A 124 -9.85 -9.61 -4.90
C GLN A 124 -8.53 -8.92 -4.55
N ASP A 125 -7.39 -9.57 -4.80
CA ASP A 125 -6.11 -8.85 -4.78
C ASP A 125 -5.99 -8.05 -6.07
N VAL A 126 -6.08 -6.73 -5.95
CA VAL A 126 -6.02 -5.81 -7.09
C VAL A 126 -4.97 -4.75 -6.80
N ARG A 127 -4.07 -4.53 -7.75
CA ARG A 127 -3.07 -3.47 -7.69
C ARG A 127 -2.77 -2.95 -9.09
N THR A 128 -2.18 -1.77 -9.18
CA THR A 128 -1.57 -1.35 -10.44
C THR A 128 -0.19 -1.99 -10.60
N ALA A 129 0.30 -2.07 -11.83
CA ALA A 129 1.64 -2.54 -12.12
C ALA A 129 2.70 -1.46 -11.81
N ARG A 130 3.96 -1.88 -11.69
CA ARG A 130 5.09 -0.98 -11.48
C ARG A 130 5.97 -0.92 -12.73
N PRO A 131 6.59 0.23 -13.06
CA PRO A 131 7.54 0.31 -14.15
C PRO A 131 8.64 -0.74 -14.02
N GLY A 132 8.95 -1.43 -15.11
CA GLY A 132 9.91 -2.53 -15.16
C GLY A 132 9.32 -3.91 -14.85
N GLU A 133 8.09 -4.01 -14.32
CA GLU A 133 7.45 -5.32 -14.13
C GLU A 133 7.10 -5.98 -15.47
N GLN A 134 7.27 -7.30 -15.53
CA GLN A 134 6.71 -8.13 -16.58
C GLN A 134 5.50 -8.87 -16.03
N ILE A 135 4.34 -8.62 -16.61
CA ILE A 135 3.06 -9.17 -16.17
C ILE A 135 2.58 -10.17 -17.21
N THR A 136 2.38 -11.41 -16.80
CA THR A 136 1.83 -12.48 -17.65
C THR A 136 0.52 -12.99 -17.06
N GLY A 137 -0.48 -13.18 -17.91
CA GLY A 137 -1.78 -13.70 -17.51
C GLY A 137 -2.84 -13.48 -18.57
N VAL A 138 -4.10 -13.64 -18.19
CA VAL A 138 -5.25 -13.48 -19.08
C VAL A 138 -5.76 -12.05 -19.01
N LEU A 139 -5.90 -11.39 -20.16
CA LEU A 139 -6.51 -10.07 -20.24
C LEU A 139 -8.01 -10.18 -19.92
N VAL A 140 -8.50 -9.52 -18.87
CA VAL A 140 -9.91 -9.62 -18.45
C VAL A 140 -10.74 -8.39 -18.78
N ALA A 141 -10.09 -7.24 -18.96
CA ALA A 141 -10.74 -6.00 -19.38
C ALA A 141 -9.71 -5.04 -20.01
N THR A 142 -10.16 -4.25 -20.96
CA THR A 142 -9.37 -3.17 -21.57
C THR A 142 -10.24 -1.93 -21.71
N ASP A 143 -9.75 -0.83 -21.17
CA ASP A 143 -10.24 0.52 -21.43
C ASP A 143 -9.19 1.32 -22.24
N THR A 144 -9.49 2.56 -22.58
CA THR A 144 -8.64 3.50 -23.30
C THR A 144 -7.29 3.73 -22.61
N HIS A 145 -7.26 3.75 -21.28
CA HIS A 145 -6.08 4.14 -20.50
C HIS A 145 -5.47 3.01 -19.67
N SER A 146 -6.30 2.07 -19.22
CA SER A 146 -5.86 0.96 -18.37
C SER A 146 -6.50 -0.36 -18.80
N SER A 147 -5.75 -1.43 -18.61
CA SER A 147 -6.20 -2.80 -18.86
C SER A 147 -5.95 -3.65 -17.62
N SER A 148 -6.83 -4.62 -17.36
CA SER A 148 -6.73 -5.52 -16.21
C SER A 148 -6.28 -6.90 -16.67
N VAL A 149 -5.21 -7.41 -16.06
CA VAL A 149 -4.66 -8.74 -16.35
C VAL A 149 -4.82 -9.63 -15.12
N ASN A 150 -5.50 -10.76 -15.27
CA ASN A 150 -5.59 -11.78 -14.24
C ASN A 150 -4.37 -12.70 -14.32
N THR A 151 -3.53 -12.66 -13.29
CA THR A 151 -2.29 -13.44 -13.18
C THR A 151 -2.47 -14.80 -12.50
N GLY A 152 -3.70 -15.15 -12.13
CA GLY A 152 -4.02 -16.30 -11.27
C GLY A 152 -3.77 -16.07 -9.78
N LYS A 153 -2.89 -15.12 -9.42
CA LYS A 153 -2.64 -14.69 -8.02
C LYS A 153 -3.45 -13.45 -7.62
N GLY A 154 -3.92 -12.71 -8.61
CA GLY A 154 -4.61 -11.43 -8.44
C GLY A 154 -4.71 -10.71 -9.78
N ILE A 155 -5.38 -9.56 -9.75
CA ILE A 155 -5.57 -8.70 -10.89
C ILE A 155 -4.54 -7.58 -10.85
N ILE A 156 -3.75 -7.49 -11.92
CA ILE A 156 -2.78 -6.42 -12.09
C ILE A 156 -3.28 -5.51 -13.19
N VAL A 157 -3.51 -4.25 -12.84
CA VAL A 157 -3.89 -3.21 -13.79
C VAL A 157 -2.61 -2.67 -14.44
N VAL A 158 -2.56 -2.68 -15.76
CA VAL A 158 -1.43 -2.19 -16.58
C VAL A 158 -1.87 -1.00 -17.43
N PRO A 159 -0.97 -0.09 -17.83
CA PRO A 159 -1.28 0.93 -18.83
C PRO A 159 -1.62 0.26 -20.16
N THR A 160 -2.74 0.62 -20.78
CA THR A 160 -3.18 0.00 -22.06
C THR A 160 -2.15 0.19 -23.17
N GLN A 161 -1.44 1.32 -23.16
CA GLN A 161 -0.37 1.60 -24.12
C GLN A 161 0.81 0.60 -24.06
N ASP A 162 0.97 -0.12 -22.95
CA ASP A 162 2.02 -1.12 -22.78
C ASP A 162 1.62 -2.51 -23.30
N LEU A 163 0.34 -2.74 -23.64
CA LEU A 163 -0.14 -4.02 -24.22
C LEU A 163 0.43 -4.31 -25.63
N GLY A 164 1.07 -3.34 -26.26
CA GLY A 164 1.60 -3.46 -27.62
C GLY A 164 0.58 -3.16 -28.71
N ARG A 165 1.01 -3.27 -29.98
CA ARG A 165 0.22 -2.82 -31.15
C ARG A 165 -0.91 -3.77 -31.57
N GLN A 166 -0.93 -5.01 -31.06
CA GLN A 166 -2.00 -5.95 -31.36
C GLN A 166 -3.20 -5.68 -30.44
N LYS A 167 -4.40 -5.63 -31.02
CA LYS A 167 -5.66 -5.53 -30.27
C LYS A 167 -5.89 -6.85 -29.52
N ALA A 168 -5.27 -7.00 -28.35
CA ALA A 168 -5.61 -8.08 -27.44
C ALA A 168 -7.04 -7.90 -26.95
N ALA A 169 -7.84 -8.96 -27.03
CA ALA A 169 -9.21 -9.02 -26.57
C ALA A 169 -9.28 -9.65 -25.17
N ALA A 170 -10.39 -9.42 -24.48
CA ALA A 170 -10.64 -10.12 -23.21
C ALA A 170 -10.65 -11.64 -23.46
N GLY A 171 -9.93 -12.39 -22.64
CA GLY A 171 -9.70 -13.83 -22.79
C GLY A 171 -8.34 -14.20 -23.37
N ASP A 172 -7.62 -13.25 -23.99
CA ASP A 172 -6.30 -13.53 -24.57
C ASP A 172 -5.21 -13.64 -23.48
N ASP A 173 -4.29 -14.58 -23.67
CA ASP A 173 -3.05 -14.62 -22.91
C ASP A 173 -2.12 -13.49 -23.35
N VAL A 174 -1.69 -12.67 -22.40
CA VAL A 174 -0.83 -11.50 -22.63
C VAL A 174 0.42 -11.56 -21.77
N THR A 175 1.51 -11.01 -22.31
CA THR A 175 2.71 -10.67 -21.54
C THR A 175 3.04 -9.21 -21.77
N VAL A 176 3.03 -8.43 -20.70
CA VAL A 176 3.12 -6.97 -20.71
C VAL A 176 4.39 -6.56 -19.98
N THR A 177 5.30 -5.87 -20.67
CA THR A 177 6.43 -5.19 -20.00
C THR A 177 6.04 -3.75 -19.73
N VAL A 178 5.86 -3.43 -18.45
CA VAL A 178 5.35 -2.14 -18.01
C VAL A 178 6.45 -1.09 -18.12
N LYS A 179 6.21 -0.05 -18.90
CA LYS A 179 7.14 1.06 -19.15
C LYS A 179 6.51 2.39 -18.80
N SER A 180 5.19 2.46 -18.86
CA SER A 180 4.43 3.69 -18.78
C SER A 180 3.84 3.89 -17.37
N GLY A 181 3.56 5.15 -17.04
CA GLY A 181 2.74 5.49 -15.88
C GLY A 181 1.24 5.41 -16.19
N PHE A 182 0.41 5.74 -15.21
CA PHE A 182 -1.04 5.87 -15.38
C PHE A 182 -1.41 7.33 -15.60
N SER A 183 -2.32 7.60 -16.54
CA SER A 183 -2.71 8.98 -16.88
C SER A 183 -3.76 9.53 -15.92
N ALA A 184 -3.51 10.70 -15.34
CA ALA A 184 -4.47 11.43 -14.52
C ALA A 184 -5.70 11.93 -15.31
N ALA A 185 -5.63 12.00 -16.65
CA ALA A 185 -6.77 12.40 -17.49
C ALA A 185 -7.95 11.40 -17.42
N ALA A 186 -7.69 10.16 -16.98
CA ALA A 186 -8.74 9.19 -16.67
C ALA A 186 -9.50 9.52 -15.36
N ALA A 187 -8.86 10.24 -14.43
CA ALA A 187 -9.41 10.55 -13.10
C ALA A 187 -10.49 11.64 -13.12
N ASP A 188 -10.44 12.57 -14.08
CA ASP A 188 -11.40 13.69 -14.14
C ASP A 188 -12.83 13.25 -14.53
N ARG A 189 -13.02 12.02 -15.03
CA ARG A 189 -14.36 11.46 -15.34
C ARG A 189 -15.05 10.77 -14.16
N THR A 190 -14.30 10.32 -13.14
CA THR A 190 -14.82 9.50 -12.02
C THR A 190 -15.02 10.29 -10.72
N ALA A 191 -14.75 11.60 -10.72
CA ALA A 191 -14.80 12.46 -9.54
C ALA A 191 -16.21 12.72 -8.95
N GLN A 192 -17.29 12.16 -9.53
CA GLN A 192 -18.66 12.45 -9.11
C GLN A 192 -19.21 11.63 -7.94
N GLU A 193 -18.52 10.59 -7.45
CA GLU A 193 -18.99 9.83 -6.27
C GLU A 193 -17.87 9.54 -5.27
N LYS A 194 -17.76 10.37 -4.22
CA LYS A 194 -17.04 10.04 -2.98
C LYS A 194 -18.04 9.55 -1.92
N PRO A 195 -18.08 8.26 -1.58
CA PRO A 195 -18.71 7.80 -0.35
C PRO A 195 -17.87 8.24 0.84
N ALA A 196 -18.51 8.67 1.94
CA ALA A 196 -17.84 9.12 3.15
C ALA A 196 -16.86 8.07 3.70
N THR A 197 -15.56 8.41 3.69
CA THR A 197 -14.41 7.58 4.05
C THR A 197 -14.45 7.03 5.49
N SER A 198 -15.29 7.60 6.36
CA SER A 198 -15.32 7.31 7.79
C SER A 198 -16.12 6.06 8.21
N GLN A 199 -17.06 5.57 7.40
CA GLN A 199 -17.94 4.46 7.81
C GLN A 199 -17.46 3.05 7.39
N ARG A 200 -16.57 2.93 6.40
CA ARG A 200 -16.28 1.63 5.75
C ARG A 200 -15.14 0.82 6.37
N ALA A 201 -14.13 1.47 6.95
CA ALA A 201 -13.12 0.75 7.72
C ALA A 201 -13.69 0.21 9.05
N ALA A 202 -14.93 0.56 9.42
CA ALA A 202 -15.55 0.13 10.67
C ALA A 202 -16.12 -1.29 10.67
N SER A 203 -16.61 -1.78 9.54
CA SER A 203 -17.17 -3.14 9.45
C SER A 203 -16.11 -4.24 9.43
N TYR A 204 -14.84 -3.90 9.19
CA TYR A 204 -13.77 -4.88 9.02
C TYR A 204 -13.02 -5.23 10.32
N TRP A 205 -12.74 -4.25 11.20
CA TRP A 205 -12.00 -4.53 12.45
C TRP A 205 -12.83 -5.24 13.52
N SER A 206 -14.16 -5.11 13.49
CA SER A 206 -15.05 -5.85 14.40
C SER A 206 -15.09 -7.37 14.12
N GLY A 207 -14.80 -7.80 12.89
CA GLY A 207 -14.81 -9.23 12.51
C GLY A 207 -13.57 -10.01 12.95
N GLN A 208 -12.43 -9.33 13.18
CA GLN A 208 -11.18 -9.96 13.63
C GLN A 208 -11.16 -10.23 15.15
N VAL A 209 -11.92 -9.46 15.94
CA VAL A 209 -12.05 -9.66 17.40
C VAL A 209 -12.75 -11.00 17.72
N GLN A 210 -13.63 -11.47 16.84
CA GLN A 210 -14.32 -12.75 17.02
C GLN A 210 -13.52 -13.98 16.56
N LYS A 211 -12.56 -13.83 15.63
CA LYS A 211 -11.79 -14.97 15.07
C LYS A 211 -10.36 -15.11 15.59
N GLY A 212 -9.85 -14.16 16.39
CA GLY A 212 -8.44 -14.11 16.83
C GLY A 212 -8.11 -14.67 18.22
N GLN A 213 -9.06 -15.27 18.96
CA GLN A 213 -8.78 -15.94 20.23
C GLN A 213 -8.18 -17.34 19.95
N GLY A 214 -6.93 -17.40 19.48
CA GLY A 214 -6.32 -18.70 19.22
C GLY A 214 -5.00 -18.72 18.46
N ALA A 215 -4.17 -17.68 18.52
CA ALA A 215 -2.77 -17.79 18.08
C ALA A 215 -1.95 -16.58 18.52
N ARG A 216 -1.41 -16.59 19.75
CA ARG A 216 -0.22 -15.78 20.09
C ARG A 216 0.67 -16.58 21.03
N SER A 217 1.74 -17.14 20.48
CA SER A 217 2.99 -17.35 21.20
C SER A 217 4.14 -17.26 20.20
N SER A 218 4.87 -16.15 20.23
CA SER A 218 6.23 -16.06 19.70
C SER A 218 7.17 -15.74 20.87
N PRO A 219 8.41 -16.25 20.86
CA PRO A 219 9.22 -16.41 22.06
C PRO A 219 9.98 -15.11 22.37
N ALA A 220 9.74 -14.54 23.54
CA ALA A 220 10.65 -13.56 24.13
C ALA A 220 11.73 -14.33 24.90
N GLY A 221 13.00 -14.14 24.52
CA GLY A 221 14.15 -14.59 25.28
C GLY A 221 14.16 -13.94 26.66
N VAL A 222 14.27 -14.76 27.71
CA VAL A 222 14.40 -14.31 29.09
C VAL A 222 15.86 -14.46 29.49
N MET A 223 16.57 -13.33 29.63
CA MET A 223 17.75 -13.25 30.48
C MET A 223 17.33 -13.61 31.91
N LYS A 224 17.92 -14.66 32.48
CA LYS A 224 17.81 -14.97 33.91
C LYS A 224 19.03 -14.39 34.63
N GLU A 225 18.79 -13.45 35.54
CA GLU A 225 19.73 -13.15 36.62
C GLU A 225 19.78 -14.34 37.61
N PRO A 226 20.93 -14.60 38.25
CA PRO A 226 21.12 -15.78 39.09
C PRO A 226 20.53 -15.58 40.49
N ASP A 227 19.68 -16.51 40.91
CA ASP A 227 19.10 -16.53 42.25
C ASP A 227 20.10 -17.10 43.27
N ALA A 228 20.19 -16.42 44.41
CA ALA A 228 21.07 -16.73 45.52
C ALA A 228 20.30 -17.48 46.61
N SER A 229 21.00 -18.43 47.25
CA SER A 229 20.67 -19.07 48.54
C SER A 229 19.94 -20.42 48.49
N ALA A 230 20.72 -21.51 48.62
CA ALA A 230 20.56 -22.50 49.70
C ALA A 230 21.68 -23.56 49.65
N ALA A 231 22.91 -23.19 50.04
CA ALA A 231 23.96 -24.15 50.38
C ALA A 231 24.06 -24.25 51.91
N LYS A 232 23.72 -25.41 52.47
CA LYS A 232 23.86 -25.75 53.89
C LYS A 232 25.32 -26.18 54.18
N PRO A 233 25.93 -25.81 55.32
CA PRO A 233 27.38 -25.89 55.49
C PRO A 233 27.84 -27.30 55.87
N ARG A 234 28.98 -27.74 55.33
CA ARG A 234 29.80 -28.81 55.91
C ARG A 234 31.08 -28.18 56.45
N GLY A 235 31.18 -28.09 57.78
CA GLY A 235 32.41 -27.76 58.49
C GLY A 235 33.42 -28.92 58.47
N PRO A 236 34.68 -28.66 58.87
CA PRO A 236 35.82 -29.52 58.59
C PRO A 236 35.92 -30.69 59.58
N LYS A 237 36.50 -31.81 59.13
CA LYS A 237 37.11 -32.81 60.03
C LYS A 237 38.62 -32.82 59.77
N LEU A 238 39.34 -32.40 60.81
CA LEU A 238 40.77 -32.61 61.00
C LEU A 238 41.07 -34.11 61.15
N ARG A 239 42.02 -34.62 60.37
CA ARG A 239 43.20 -35.35 60.84
C ARG A 239 44.19 -35.53 59.69
#